data_AF-A0A8E0RVW8-F1
#
_entry.id   AF-A0A8E0RVW8-F1
#
_cell.length_a   1.000
_cell.length_b   1.000
_cell.length_c   1.000
_cell.angle_alpha   90.00
_cell.angle_beta   90.00
_cell.angle_gamma   90.00
#
_symmetry.space_group_name_H-M   'P 1'
#
loop_
_entity.id
_entity.type
_entity.pdbx_description
1 polymer ?
#
loop_
_entity_poly.entity_id
_entity_poly.type
_entity_poly.pdbx_seq_one_letter_code
_entity_poly.pdbx_strand_id
1 'polypeptide(L)'
;THTDKPQFTLPTSIPGLAKELNLSVWFPKTQHQLVLVAAEHGCQLCRALLGRCVPDRRKARLHIASMNQINVRQLARYSTLPDVMLPTVRSGLVELKDRSKNMRPVLAWRPTGWSHVPQKRPGTSFAPVLSSSPHDAVRGVRLEHSNGHVFVYGAAYSEHSSFCELKDFVTHLRPERIQPTVFGRGSNGHRDLFDQWLKI
;
A
#
# COMPACT_ATOMS: atom_id res chain seq x y z
N THR A 1 25.69 24.52 4.12
CA THR A 1 24.25 24.78 4.35
C THR A 1 23.43 23.83 3.50
N HIS A 2 23.22 22.61 4.00
CA HIS A 2 22.42 21.61 3.29
C HIS A 2 20.94 21.92 3.57
N THR A 3 20.24 22.41 2.56
CA THR A 3 18.80 22.65 2.63
C THR A 3 18.09 21.31 2.53
N ASP A 4 17.59 20.80 3.65
CA ASP A 4 16.66 19.67 3.68
C ASP A 4 15.36 20.08 2.97
N LYS A 5 15.17 19.57 1.75
CA LYS A 5 13.85 19.57 1.13
C LYS A 5 13.01 18.52 1.85
N PRO A 6 11.74 18.80 2.19
CA PRO A 6 10.87 17.82 2.79
C PRO A 6 10.67 16.67 1.80
N GLN A 7 11.25 15.51 2.11
CA GLN A 7 10.83 14.27 1.48
C GLN A 7 9.41 14.01 1.98
N PHE A 8 8.43 14.16 1.10
CA PHE A 8 7.07 13.68 1.36
C PHE A 8 7.12 12.16 1.46
N THR A 9 7.36 11.66 2.68
CA THR A 9 7.11 10.27 3.04
C THR A 9 5.60 10.12 3.12
N LEU A 10 5.01 9.57 2.06
CA LEU A 10 3.65 9.07 2.13
C LEU A 10 3.51 8.18 3.37
N PRO A 11 2.39 8.23 4.10
CA PRO A 11 2.18 7.33 5.21
C PRO A 11 2.09 5.90 4.66
N THR A 12 3.20 5.18 4.76
CA THR A 12 3.34 3.82 4.23
C THR A 12 2.57 2.79 5.06
N SER A 13 2.06 3.19 6.22
CA SER A 13 1.29 2.36 7.14
C SER A 13 -0.18 2.78 7.19
N ILE A 14 -1.06 1.80 7.40
CA ILE A 14 -2.51 2.03 7.58
C ILE A 14 -2.81 3.10 8.66
N PRO A 15 -2.16 3.10 9.84
CA PRO A 15 -2.39 4.15 10.85
C PRO A 15 -2.04 5.55 10.35
N GLY A 16 -0.94 5.70 9.61
CA GLY A 16 -0.54 6.99 9.04
C GLY A 16 -1.55 7.49 8.02
N LEU A 17 -1.97 6.62 7.08
CA LEU A 17 -2.93 6.99 6.03
C LEU A 17 -4.27 7.41 6.64
N ALA A 18 -4.74 6.61 7.59
CA ALA A 18 -5.95 6.93 8.32
C ALA A 18 -5.78 8.30 8.99
N LYS A 19 -4.69 8.51 9.75
CA LYS A 19 -4.40 9.74 10.48
C LYS A 19 -4.47 10.97 9.58
N GLU A 20 -3.60 11.01 8.57
CA GLU A 20 -3.43 12.17 7.69
C GLU A 20 -4.71 12.52 6.91
N LEU A 21 -5.49 11.52 6.52
CA LEU A 21 -6.72 11.73 5.74
C LEU A 21 -8.00 11.76 6.58
N ASN A 22 -7.87 11.74 7.91
CA ASN A 22 -8.99 11.67 8.85
C ASN A 22 -10.03 10.56 8.54
N LEU A 23 -9.55 9.36 8.19
CA LEU A 23 -10.42 8.26 7.76
C LEU A 23 -10.84 7.33 8.90
N SER A 24 -12.12 7.00 8.96
CA SER A 24 -12.64 5.86 9.71
C SER A 24 -12.26 4.55 9.01
N VAL A 25 -11.82 3.57 9.80
CA VAL A 25 -11.26 2.31 9.31
C VAL A 25 -12.20 1.15 9.62
N TRP A 26 -12.43 0.25 8.67
CA TRP A 26 -13.12 -1.01 8.90
C TRP A 26 -12.19 -2.19 8.66
N PHE A 27 -12.26 -3.17 9.55
CA PHE A 27 -11.51 -4.41 9.52
C PHE A 27 -12.45 -5.61 9.34
N PRO A 28 -12.05 -6.62 8.55
CA PRO A 28 -12.65 -7.94 8.69
C PRO A 28 -12.32 -8.52 10.08
N LYS A 29 -13.21 -9.39 10.59
CA LYS A 29 -13.18 -9.89 11.98
C LYS A 29 -11.82 -10.43 12.42
N THR A 30 -11.16 -11.22 11.57
CA THR A 30 -9.85 -11.82 11.88
C THR A 30 -8.76 -10.76 12.07
N GLN A 31 -8.67 -9.80 11.16
CA GLN A 31 -7.67 -8.72 11.25
C GLN A 31 -7.97 -7.79 12.43
N HIS A 32 -9.26 -7.53 12.71
CA HIS A 32 -9.64 -6.76 13.90
C HIS A 32 -9.12 -7.40 15.18
N GLN A 33 -9.28 -8.73 15.33
CA GLN A 33 -8.80 -9.45 16.51
C GLN A 33 -7.28 -9.37 16.68
N LEU A 34 -6.51 -9.48 15.58
CA LEU A 34 -5.05 -9.36 15.65
C LEU A 34 -4.62 -7.96 16.11
N VAL A 35 -5.27 -6.91 15.59
CA VAL A 35 -4.99 -5.52 15.98
C VAL A 35 -5.39 -5.28 17.43
N LEU A 36 -6.52 -5.84 17.88
CA LEU A 36 -6.98 -5.76 19.27
C LEU A 36 -5.96 -6.36 20.23
N VAL A 37 -5.57 -7.62 20.01
CA VAL A 37 -4.59 -8.31 20.85
C VAL A 37 -3.26 -7.55 20.89
N ALA A 38 -2.77 -7.06 19.76
CA ALA A 38 -1.52 -6.27 19.74
C ALA A 38 -1.65 -4.96 20.56
N ALA A 39 -2.79 -4.27 20.51
CA ALA A 39 -3.03 -3.05 21.27
C ALA A 39 -3.14 -3.29 22.78
N GLU A 40 -3.75 -4.40 23.18
CA GLU A 40 -3.83 -4.87 24.57
C GLU A 40 -2.43 -5.17 25.13
N HIS A 41 -1.53 -5.71 24.29
CA HIS A 41 -0.15 -6.03 24.64
C HIS A 41 0.85 -4.87 24.37
N GLY A 42 0.36 -3.62 24.35
CA GLY A 42 1.21 -2.43 24.38
C GLY A 42 1.59 -1.83 23.03
N CYS A 43 1.11 -2.35 21.90
CA CYS A 43 1.35 -1.73 20.59
C CYS A 43 0.58 -0.41 20.45
N GLN A 44 1.30 0.71 20.54
CA GLN A 44 0.73 2.06 20.44
C GLN A 44 0.10 2.33 19.08
N LEU A 45 0.70 1.82 17.99
CA LEU A 45 0.17 1.96 16.63
C LEU A 45 -1.19 1.28 16.48
N CYS A 46 -1.33 0.05 16.99
CA CYS A 46 -2.59 -0.68 16.98
C CYS A 46 -3.64 0.02 17.85
N ARG A 47 -3.26 0.55 19.01
CA ARG A 47 -4.17 1.33 19.88
C ARG A 47 -4.70 2.59 19.19
N ALA A 48 -3.81 3.36 18.55
CA ALA A 48 -4.19 4.55 17.78
C ALA A 48 -5.10 4.19 16.60
N LEU A 49 -4.85 3.06 15.94
CA LEU A 49 -5.67 2.55 14.85
C LEU A 49 -7.07 2.12 15.31
N LEU A 50 -7.17 1.43 16.45
CA LEU A 50 -8.46 1.03 17.05
C LEU A 50 -9.33 2.23 17.42
N GLY A 51 -8.73 3.34 17.86
CA GLY A 51 -9.45 4.59 18.12
C GLY A 51 -10.15 5.18 16.89
N ARG A 52 -9.86 4.66 15.69
CA ARG A 52 -10.43 5.08 14.40
C ARG A 52 -11.25 3.98 13.74
N CYS A 53 -11.31 2.80 14.36
CA CYS A 53 -12.08 1.67 13.88
C CYS A 53 -13.57 1.89 14.07
N VAL A 54 -14.35 1.54 13.05
CA VAL A 54 -15.81 1.49 13.13
C VAL A 54 -16.30 0.06 12.88
N PRO A 55 -17.27 -0.45 13.65
CA PRO A 55 -17.76 -1.82 13.48
C PRO A 55 -18.62 -1.95 12.21
N ASP A 56 -19.37 -0.89 11.87
CA ASP A 56 -20.20 -0.86 10.67
C ASP A 56 -19.36 -0.43 9.46
N ARG A 57 -19.24 -1.34 8.50
CA ARG A 57 -18.56 -1.14 7.23
C ARG A 57 -19.04 0.11 6.49
N ARG A 58 -20.33 0.47 6.60
CA ARG A 58 -20.92 1.66 5.95
C ARG A 58 -20.35 2.98 6.43
N LYS A 59 -19.83 3.00 7.66
CA LYS A 59 -19.29 4.20 8.31
C LYS A 59 -17.81 4.38 8.04
N ALA A 60 -17.14 3.41 7.43
CA ALA A 60 -15.73 3.47 7.08
C ALA A 60 -15.50 4.10 5.71
N ARG A 61 -14.34 4.73 5.55
CA ARG A 61 -13.81 5.16 4.25
C ARG A 61 -12.54 4.41 3.87
N LEU A 62 -11.86 3.80 4.85
CA LEU A 62 -10.71 2.92 4.64
C LEU A 62 -11.10 1.49 5.00
N HIS A 63 -11.04 0.58 4.04
CA HIS A 63 -11.44 -0.81 4.21
C HIS A 63 -10.21 -1.70 4.09
N ILE A 64 -9.94 -2.48 5.13
CA ILE A 64 -8.85 -3.45 5.11
C ILE A 64 -9.31 -4.72 4.40
N ALA A 65 -8.52 -5.18 3.44
CA ALA A 65 -8.79 -6.37 2.66
C ALA A 65 -7.53 -7.23 2.57
N SER A 66 -7.72 -8.53 2.39
CA SER A 66 -6.61 -9.44 2.14
C SER A 66 -5.97 -9.15 0.78
N MET A 67 -4.66 -9.34 0.63
CA MET A 67 -3.94 -9.08 -0.62
C MET A 67 -4.48 -9.90 -1.81
N ASN A 68 -5.13 -11.04 -1.60
CA ASN A 68 -5.79 -11.79 -2.68
C ASN A 68 -7.11 -11.14 -3.18
N GLN A 69 -7.73 -10.28 -2.37
CA GLN A 69 -8.97 -9.56 -2.70
C GLN A 69 -8.71 -8.22 -3.40
N ILE A 70 -7.49 -7.69 -3.36
CA ILE A 70 -7.14 -6.40 -3.96
C ILE A 70 -6.84 -6.54 -5.47
N ASN A 71 -7.83 -6.97 -6.24
CA ASN A 71 -7.76 -7.03 -7.69
C ASN A 71 -9.04 -6.47 -8.30
N VAL A 72 -8.97 -6.01 -9.57
CA VAL A 72 -10.07 -5.31 -10.23
C VAL A 72 -11.39 -6.07 -10.17
N ARG A 73 -11.36 -7.39 -10.42
CA ARG A 73 -12.58 -8.23 -10.44
C ARG A 73 -13.25 -8.29 -9.06
N GLN A 74 -12.46 -8.52 -8.02
CA GLN A 74 -12.99 -8.63 -6.65
C GLN A 74 -13.43 -7.27 -6.12
N LEU A 75 -12.68 -6.20 -6.40
CA LEU A 75 -13.02 -4.84 -5.99
C LEU A 75 -14.26 -4.31 -6.72
N ALA A 76 -14.45 -4.64 -8.00
CA ALA A 76 -15.68 -4.31 -8.72
C ALA A 76 -16.90 -4.95 -8.04
N ARG A 77 -16.81 -6.21 -7.63
CA ARG A 77 -17.87 -6.88 -6.85
C ARG A 77 -18.04 -6.24 -5.47
N TYR A 78 -16.95 -5.96 -4.77
CA TYR A 78 -16.98 -5.31 -3.47
C TYR A 78 -17.68 -3.95 -3.51
N SER A 79 -17.43 -3.16 -4.56
CA SER A 79 -18.04 -1.84 -4.77
C SER A 79 -19.56 -1.89 -4.95
N THR A 80 -20.11 -3.06 -5.33
CA THR A 80 -21.55 -3.27 -5.51
C THR A 80 -22.27 -3.77 -4.26
N LEU A 81 -21.55 -4.01 -3.17
CA LEU A 81 -22.18 -4.48 -1.93
C LEU A 81 -23.12 -3.39 -1.37
N PRO A 82 -24.35 -3.73 -0.93
CA PRO A 82 -25.34 -2.74 -0.49
C PRO A 82 -24.87 -1.84 0.66
N ASP A 83 -23.94 -2.36 1.47
CA ASP A 83 -23.37 -1.68 2.63
C ASP A 83 -22.01 -1.03 2.34
N VAL A 84 -21.63 -0.97 1.06
CA VAL A 84 -20.50 -0.19 0.53
C VAL A 84 -21.03 0.88 -0.45
N MET A 85 -22.12 0.59 -1.15
CA MET A 85 -22.84 1.53 -2.00
C MET A 85 -23.42 2.69 -1.17
N LEU A 86 -23.44 3.90 -1.74
CA LEU A 86 -24.21 5.01 -1.16
C LEU A 86 -25.71 4.74 -1.27
N PRO A 87 -26.53 5.23 -0.32
CA PRO A 87 -27.94 5.37 -0.56
C PRO A 87 -28.14 6.26 -1.79
N THR A 88 -28.85 5.76 -2.80
CA THR A 88 -29.35 6.61 -3.88
C THR A 88 -30.22 7.68 -3.22
N VAL A 89 -29.81 8.95 -3.28
CA VAL A 89 -30.69 10.06 -2.91
C VAL A 89 -31.87 9.98 -3.88
N ARG A 90 -33.02 9.49 -3.41
CA ARG A 90 -34.27 9.56 -4.16
C ARG A 90 -34.71 11.02 -4.19
N SER A 91 -34.12 11.81 -5.08
CA SER A 91 -34.83 12.97 -5.60
C SER A 91 -35.95 12.40 -6.45
N GLY A 92 -37.20 12.70 -6.07
CA GLY A 92 -38.37 12.22 -6.79
C GLY A 92 -38.29 12.58 -8.27
N LEU A 93 -38.75 11.64 -9.10
CA LEU A 93 -38.92 11.67 -10.56
C LEU A 93 -37.81 10.98 -11.40
N VAL A 94 -38.27 9.89 -12.03
CA VAL A 94 -37.75 9.18 -13.21
C VAL A 94 -36.67 8.12 -12.98
N GLU A 95 -37.10 6.88 -13.23
CA GLU A 95 -36.35 5.63 -13.19
C GLU A 95 -35.69 5.34 -14.55
N LEU A 96 -34.56 4.61 -14.50
CA LEU A 96 -33.81 4.00 -15.62
C LEU A 96 -33.18 4.95 -16.67
N LYS A 97 -31.96 5.42 -16.38
CA LYS A 97 -30.81 5.19 -17.28
C LYS A 97 -29.50 5.54 -16.60
N ASP A 98 -28.62 4.54 -16.58
CA ASP A 98 -27.19 4.60 -16.26
C ASP A 98 -26.77 4.18 -14.85
N ARG A 99 -26.74 2.86 -14.60
CA ARG A 99 -26.12 2.23 -13.41
C ARG A 99 -24.63 2.60 -13.25
N SER A 100 -23.98 3.14 -14.29
CA SER A 100 -22.57 3.57 -14.23
C SER A 100 -22.35 4.85 -13.41
N LYS A 101 -23.36 5.73 -13.31
CA LYS A 101 -23.25 7.02 -12.57
C LYS A 101 -23.31 6.89 -11.04
N ASN A 102 -23.69 5.73 -10.52
CA ASN A 102 -23.91 5.52 -9.08
C ASN A 102 -22.78 4.73 -8.39
N MET A 103 -21.73 4.36 -9.10
CA MET A 103 -20.62 3.60 -8.53
C MET A 103 -19.59 4.55 -7.92
N ARG A 104 -19.36 4.42 -6.62
CA ARG A 104 -18.25 5.13 -5.97
C ARG A 104 -16.92 4.67 -6.57
N PRO A 105 -16.01 5.59 -6.93
CA PRO A 105 -14.68 5.20 -7.32
C PRO A 105 -14.00 4.46 -6.16
N VAL A 106 -13.45 3.28 -6.44
CA VAL A 106 -12.68 2.48 -5.49
C VAL A 106 -11.20 2.66 -5.81
N LEU A 107 -10.51 3.34 -4.89
CA LEU A 107 -9.06 3.40 -4.87
C LEU A 107 -8.55 2.28 -3.97
N ALA A 108 -7.71 1.42 -4.51
CA ALA A 108 -7.10 0.34 -3.76
C ALA A 108 -5.58 0.46 -3.76
N TRP A 109 -4.98 0.17 -2.60
CA TRP A 109 -3.55 0.27 -2.35
C TRP A 109 -2.98 -1.11 -2.04
N ARG A 110 -1.99 -1.55 -2.83
CA ARG A 110 -1.24 -2.78 -2.61
C ARG A 110 0.17 -2.42 -2.14
N PRO A 111 0.48 -2.56 -0.84
CA PRO A 111 1.87 -2.45 -0.38
C PRO A 111 2.60 -3.71 -0.88
N THR A 112 3.43 -3.57 -1.90
CA THR A 112 4.21 -4.66 -2.47
C THR A 112 5.70 -4.40 -2.26
N GLY A 113 6.44 -5.47 -1.96
CA GLY A 113 7.90 -5.44 -1.92
C GLY A 113 8.49 -5.00 -3.26
N TRP A 114 9.81 -4.79 -3.27
CA TRP A 114 10.59 -4.32 -4.40
C TRP A 114 10.05 -4.76 -5.76
N SER A 115 9.35 -3.86 -6.41
CA SER A 115 9.10 -3.94 -7.84
C SER A 115 10.10 -3.04 -8.53
N HIS A 116 11.39 -3.39 -8.49
CA HIS A 116 12.36 -2.82 -9.43
C HIS A 116 11.97 -3.31 -10.82
N VAL A 117 10.98 -2.66 -11.42
CA VAL A 117 10.67 -2.80 -12.83
C VAL A 117 11.45 -1.66 -13.48
N PRO A 118 12.57 -1.95 -14.17
CA PRO A 118 13.15 -0.96 -15.08
C PRO A 118 12.03 -0.54 -16.02
N GLN A 119 11.89 0.76 -16.31
CA GLN A 119 10.98 1.24 -17.33
C GLN A 119 11.33 0.58 -18.69
N LYS A 120 10.79 -0.60 -18.94
CA LYS A 120 10.92 -1.33 -20.20
C LYS A 120 9.52 -1.65 -20.67
N ARG A 121 8.88 -0.64 -21.26
CA ARG A 121 7.91 -0.72 -22.37
C ARG A 121 7.45 0.71 -22.70
N PRO A 122 8.00 1.36 -23.74
CA PRO A 122 7.31 2.48 -24.35
C PRO A 122 6.08 1.89 -25.06
N GLY A 123 4.88 2.12 -24.53
CA GLY A 123 3.65 1.64 -25.19
C GLY A 123 2.46 1.31 -24.30
N THR A 124 2.54 1.44 -22.98
CA THR A 124 1.35 1.32 -22.12
C THR A 124 1.26 2.54 -21.21
N SER A 125 0.97 3.67 -21.84
CA SER A 125 0.72 4.94 -21.18
C SER A 125 -0.59 4.85 -20.40
N PHE A 126 -0.51 4.54 -19.11
CA PHE A 126 -1.51 5.01 -18.17
C PHE A 126 -0.81 6.02 -17.28
N ALA A 127 -1.01 7.29 -17.63
CA ALA A 127 -0.58 8.42 -16.82
C ALA A 127 -1.11 8.25 -15.39
N PRO A 128 -0.38 8.69 -14.36
CA PRO A 128 -0.96 8.82 -13.03
C PRO A 128 -2.18 9.74 -13.18
N VAL A 129 -3.36 9.28 -12.75
CA VAL A 129 -4.61 10.08 -12.74
C VAL A 129 -4.51 11.29 -11.79
N LEU A 130 -3.32 11.58 -11.25
CA LEU A 130 -3.05 12.69 -10.35
C LEU A 130 -2.09 13.75 -10.92
N SER A 131 -1.52 13.59 -12.13
CA SER A 131 -0.81 14.71 -12.76
C SER A 131 -0.65 14.61 -14.27
N SER A 132 -0.87 15.74 -14.92
CA SER A 132 -0.61 16.05 -16.33
C SER A 132 0.88 16.27 -16.66
N SER A 133 1.81 16.08 -15.71
CA SER A 133 3.25 16.26 -15.91
C SER A 133 4.05 14.98 -15.64
N PRO A 134 4.97 14.58 -16.52
CA PRO A 134 5.94 13.50 -16.27
C PRO A 134 6.82 13.72 -15.01
N HIS A 135 6.86 14.94 -14.47
CA HIS A 135 7.64 15.30 -13.28
C HIS A 135 6.91 15.04 -11.95
N ASP A 136 5.61 14.75 -11.95
CA ASP A 136 4.78 14.55 -10.75
C ASP A 136 4.47 13.07 -10.47
N ALA A 137 5.17 12.14 -11.13
CA ALA A 137 5.09 10.73 -10.79
C ALA A 137 5.60 10.54 -9.35
N VAL A 138 4.69 10.25 -8.43
CA VAL A 138 5.02 9.94 -7.04
C VAL A 138 5.92 8.70 -7.04
N ARG A 139 7.20 8.90 -6.71
CA ARG A 139 8.18 7.80 -6.69
C ARG A 139 7.68 6.71 -5.77
N GLY A 140 7.72 5.48 -6.27
CA GLY A 140 7.29 4.31 -5.51
C GLY A 140 5.78 4.03 -5.53
N VAL A 141 4.95 4.80 -6.23
CA VAL A 141 3.52 4.48 -6.41
C VAL A 141 3.18 4.40 -7.89
N ARG A 142 2.51 3.33 -8.32
CA ARG A 142 2.11 3.15 -9.72
C ARG A 142 0.69 2.59 -9.83
N LEU A 143 -0.03 3.02 -10.86
CA LEU A 143 -1.28 2.35 -11.24
C LEU A 143 -0.92 1.00 -11.91
N GLU A 144 -1.37 -0.10 -11.34
CA GLU A 144 -1.14 -1.44 -11.89
C GLU A 144 -2.32 -1.89 -12.77
N HIS A 145 -3.54 -1.62 -12.32
CA HIS A 145 -4.76 -2.03 -13.01
C HIS A 145 -5.89 -1.02 -12.79
N SER A 146 -6.74 -0.84 -13.80
CA SER A 146 -7.96 -0.04 -13.69
C SER A 146 -9.09 -0.60 -14.54
N ASN A 147 -10.33 -0.37 -14.12
CA ASN A 147 -11.53 -0.60 -14.94
C ASN A 147 -12.61 0.44 -14.59
N GLY A 148 -12.49 1.63 -15.19
CA GLY A 148 -13.46 2.73 -15.07
C GLY A 148 -13.53 3.33 -13.66
N HIS A 149 -14.20 2.65 -12.73
CA HIS A 149 -14.42 3.11 -11.36
C HIS A 149 -13.52 2.41 -10.33
N VAL A 150 -12.74 1.40 -10.71
CA VAL A 150 -11.76 0.74 -9.81
C VAL A 150 -10.35 1.06 -10.26
N PHE A 151 -9.50 1.48 -9.32
CA PHE A 151 -8.09 1.79 -9.54
C PHE A 151 -7.24 1.06 -8.50
N VAL A 152 -6.29 0.25 -8.95
CA VAL A 152 -5.38 -0.51 -8.08
C VAL A 152 -3.98 0.04 -8.23
N TYR A 153 -3.47 0.64 -7.17
CA TYR A 153 -2.12 1.18 -7.10
C TYR A 153 -1.21 0.21 -6.34
N GLY A 154 -0.08 -0.12 -6.95
CA GLY A 154 1.04 -0.77 -6.29
C GLY A 154 1.95 0.28 -5.67
N ALA A 155 2.31 0.08 -4.41
CA ALA A 155 3.22 0.96 -3.70
C ALA A 155 4.43 0.19 -3.20
N ALA A 156 5.61 0.72 -3.48
CA ALA A 156 6.87 0.21 -2.99
C ALA A 156 6.91 0.35 -1.46
N TYR A 157 6.75 -0.79 -0.79
CA TYR A 157 6.80 -0.92 0.65
C TYR A 157 7.60 -2.18 0.98
N SER A 158 8.64 -2.05 1.79
CA SER A 158 9.50 -3.15 2.18
C SER A 158 9.65 -3.18 3.69
N GLU A 159 9.47 -4.35 4.29
CA GLU A 159 9.83 -4.65 5.68
C GLU A 159 11.23 -5.30 5.78
N HIS A 160 11.89 -5.46 4.63
CA HIS A 160 13.26 -5.93 4.51
C HIS A 160 14.18 -4.78 4.09
N SER A 161 15.41 -4.79 4.60
CA SER A 161 16.47 -3.87 4.18
C SER A 161 16.72 -3.96 2.68
N SER A 162 16.90 -2.80 2.04
CA SER A 162 17.50 -2.68 0.72
C SER A 162 18.95 -3.18 0.72
N PHE A 163 19.50 -3.37 -0.48
CA PHE A 163 20.90 -3.75 -0.65
C PHE A 163 21.86 -2.75 0.00
N CYS A 164 21.62 -1.44 -0.16
CA CYS A 164 22.47 -0.41 0.44
C CYS A 164 22.35 -0.40 1.96
N GLU A 165 21.13 -0.48 2.51
CA GLU A 165 20.94 -0.55 3.97
C GLU A 165 21.60 -1.79 4.57
N LEU A 166 21.51 -2.95 3.90
CA LEU A 166 22.20 -4.16 4.34
C LEU A 166 23.73 -4.01 4.25
N LYS A 167 24.24 -3.40 3.17
CA LYS A 167 25.67 -3.13 3.00
C LYS A 167 26.17 -2.23 4.12
N ASP A 168 25.50 -1.10 4.35
CA ASP A 168 25.87 -0.11 5.37
C ASP A 168 25.83 -0.74 6.77
N PHE A 169 24.82 -1.56 7.06
CA PHE A 169 24.75 -2.31 8.32
C PHE A 169 25.93 -3.28 8.49
N VAL A 170 26.25 -4.06 7.45
CA VAL A 170 27.34 -5.03 7.48
C VAL A 170 28.71 -4.36 7.60
N THR A 171 28.96 -3.30 6.83
CA THR A 171 30.23 -2.56 6.87
C THR A 171 30.40 -1.79 8.19
N HIS A 172 29.31 -1.36 8.80
CA HIS A 172 29.33 -0.74 10.13
C HIS A 172 29.63 -1.77 11.23
N LEU A 173 28.95 -2.91 11.23
CA LEU A 173 29.10 -3.94 12.28
C LEU A 173 30.42 -4.71 12.18
N ARG A 174 30.95 -4.89 10.96
CA ARG A 174 32.17 -5.69 10.64
C ARG A 174 32.20 -7.07 11.34
N PRO A 175 31.17 -7.92 11.17
CA PRO A 175 31.15 -9.23 11.81
C PRO A 175 32.25 -10.16 11.26
N GLU A 176 32.77 -11.06 12.11
CA GLU A 176 33.74 -12.08 11.69
C GLU A 176 33.15 -13.09 10.69
N ARG A 177 31.85 -13.33 10.76
CA ARG A 177 31.14 -14.28 9.91
C ARG A 177 29.73 -13.82 9.60
N ILE A 178 29.31 -14.00 8.34
CA ILE A 178 27.95 -13.74 7.88
C ILE A 178 27.32 -15.05 7.40
N GLN A 179 26.13 -15.36 7.91
CA GLN A 179 25.35 -16.54 7.53
C GLN A 179 23.99 -16.09 6.99
N PRO A 180 23.78 -16.10 5.65
CA PRO A 180 22.49 -15.74 5.07
C PRO A 180 21.41 -16.73 5.48
N THR A 181 20.23 -16.22 5.83
CA THR A 181 19.05 -17.01 6.20
C THR A 181 17.95 -17.00 5.14
N VAL A 182 18.05 -16.08 4.17
CA VAL A 182 17.14 -15.97 3.02
C VAL A 182 17.96 -15.96 1.74
N PHE A 183 17.60 -16.81 0.79
CA PHE A 183 18.30 -16.94 -0.49
C PHE A 183 17.36 -16.52 -1.63
N GLY A 184 17.84 -15.63 -2.51
CA GLY A 184 17.17 -15.33 -3.76
C GLY A 184 17.38 -16.44 -4.80
N ARG A 185 16.94 -16.20 -6.05
CA ARG A 185 17.31 -17.05 -7.19
C ARG A 185 18.81 -16.88 -7.49
N GLY A 186 19.66 -17.64 -6.80
CA GLY A 186 21.12 -17.61 -6.99
C GLY A 186 21.85 -17.48 -5.66
N SER A 187 21.99 -18.59 -4.92
CA SER A 187 22.67 -18.64 -3.61
C SER A 187 24.19 -18.47 -3.65
N ASN A 188 24.80 -18.55 -4.83
CA ASN A 188 26.23 -18.83 -4.93
C ASN A 188 27.14 -17.59 -4.86
N GLY A 189 26.60 -16.37 -4.98
CA GLY A 189 27.40 -15.13 -5.03
C GLY A 189 27.40 -14.29 -3.76
N HIS A 190 26.73 -14.73 -2.69
CA HIS A 190 26.57 -13.90 -1.48
C HIS A 190 27.88 -13.78 -0.68
N ARG A 191 28.71 -14.82 -0.63
CA ARG A 191 29.99 -14.79 0.12
C ARG A 191 30.95 -13.77 -0.47
N ASP A 192 31.19 -13.84 -1.78
CA ASP A 192 32.08 -12.91 -2.47
C ASP A 192 31.64 -11.45 -2.31
N LEU A 193 30.32 -11.22 -2.31
CA LEU A 193 29.73 -9.90 -2.09
C LEU A 193 30.03 -9.37 -0.69
N PHE A 194 29.82 -10.19 0.35
CA PHE A 194 30.12 -9.78 1.72
C PHE A 194 31.62 -9.59 1.96
N ASP A 195 32.46 -10.47 1.41
CA ASP A 195 33.91 -10.32 1.46
C ASP A 195 34.34 -9.02 0.79
N GLN A 196 33.71 -8.64 -0.33
CA GLN A 196 33.97 -7.36 -0.98
C GLN A 196 33.60 -6.18 -0.08
N TRP A 197 32.50 -6.26 0.66
CA TRP A 197 32.08 -5.17 1.56
C TRP A 197 33.01 -5.01 2.75
N LEU A 198 33.53 -6.11 3.30
CA LEU A 198 34.38 -6.12 4.49
C LEU A 198 35.88 -5.87 4.21
N LYS A 199 36.30 -5.90 2.94
CA LYS A 199 37.65 -5.54 2.48
C LYS A 199 37.96 -4.04 2.57
N ILE A 200 36.98 -3.20 2.91
CA ILE A 200 37.08 -1.73 3.00
C ILE A 200 37.57 -1.33 4.40
#